data_AF-A6NUF2-F1
#
_entry.id   AF-A6NUF2-F1
#
_cell.length_a   1.000
_cell.length_b   1.000
_cell.length_c   1.000
_cell.angle_alpha   90.00
_cell.angle_beta   90.00
_cell.angle_gamma   90.00
#
_symmetry.space_group_name_H-M   'P 1'
#
loop_
_entity.id
_entity.type
_entity.pdbx_description
1 polymer ?
#
loop_
_entity_poly.entity_id
_entity_poly.type
_entity_poly.pdbx_seq_one_letter_code
_entity_poly.pdbx_strand_id
1 'polypeptide(L)'
;MDYSMHLHHFESPEDEDKPFDMEEPNFFGLSIAYDPYMREVVKAKQFTTCGGDGGRSICGGLGIFLGFLPCSPHCKPEVQEDKELNGDYDFYRPIIRVEMT
;
A
#
# COMPACT_ATOMS: atom_id res chain seq x y z
N MET A 1 17.45 12.74 5.72
CA MET A 1 16.51 11.61 5.54
C MET A 1 17.34 10.35 5.57
N ASP A 2 16.90 9.35 6.31
CA ASP A 2 17.55 8.04 6.31
C ASP A 2 17.13 7.32 5.02
N TYR A 3 18.08 7.17 4.09
CA TYR A 3 17.89 6.48 2.81
C TYR A 3 18.34 5.01 2.89
N SER A 4 18.59 4.49 4.09
CA SER A 4 18.94 3.07 4.27
C SER A 4 17.73 2.14 4.14
N MET A 5 16.51 2.68 4.15
CA MET A 5 15.29 1.89 3.98
C MET A 5 15.04 1.60 2.50
N HIS A 6 14.80 0.34 2.20
CA HIS A 6 14.33 -0.14 0.91
C HIS A 6 12.81 0.03 0.85
N LEU A 7 12.37 1.04 0.10
CA LEU A 7 10.97 1.47 0.00
C LEU A 7 10.55 1.58 -1.46
N HIS A 8 9.30 1.22 -1.74
CA HIS A 8 8.65 1.47 -3.03
C HIS A 8 8.87 2.94 -3.45
N HIS A 9 9.23 3.14 -4.73
CA HIS A 9 9.51 4.45 -5.36
C HIS A 9 10.80 5.15 -4.92
N PHE A 10 11.56 4.57 -4.00
CA PHE A 10 12.83 5.11 -3.50
C PHE A 10 13.97 4.09 -3.55
N GLU A 11 13.82 3.10 -4.42
CA GLU A 11 14.74 1.96 -4.57
C GLU A 11 16.10 2.41 -5.07
N SER A 12 17.15 1.84 -4.48
CA SER A 12 18.50 1.92 -5.03
C SER A 12 18.78 0.66 -5.85
N PRO A 13 19.60 0.72 -6.93
CA PRO A 13 19.98 -0.47 -7.69
C PRO A 13 20.67 -1.56 -6.86
N GLU A 14 21.15 -1.21 -5.66
CA GLU A 14 21.84 -2.13 -4.75
C GLU A 14 20.85 -2.97 -3.93
N ASP A 15 19.57 -2.57 -3.88
CA ASP A 15 18.52 -3.19 -3.06
C ASP A 15 17.50 -4.03 -3.87
N GLU A 16 17.71 -4.24 -5.17
CA GLU A 16 16.74 -4.87 -6.08
C GLU A 16 16.22 -6.25 -5.59
N ASP A 17 17.09 -7.03 -4.93
CA ASP A 17 16.75 -8.34 -4.38
C ASP A 17 16.29 -8.32 -2.91
N LYS A 18 16.28 -7.16 -2.25
CA LYS A 18 15.91 -7.01 -0.84
C LYS A 18 14.39 -6.90 -0.70
N PRO A 19 13.75 -7.51 0.31
CA PRO A 19 12.35 -7.22 0.61
C PRO A 19 12.15 -5.74 0.98
N PHE A 20 10.95 -5.21 0.76
CA PHE A 20 10.60 -3.86 1.19
C PHE A 20 10.44 -3.80 2.70
N ASP A 21 11.18 -2.89 3.34
CA ASP A 21 11.29 -2.85 4.81
C ASP A 21 9.94 -2.59 5.50
N MET A 22 8.98 -1.95 4.82
CA MET A 22 7.65 -1.68 5.37
C MET A 22 6.68 -2.86 5.25
N GLU A 23 6.94 -3.81 4.36
CA GLU A 23 6.16 -5.04 4.25
C GLU A 23 6.59 -6.07 5.32
N GLU A 24 7.82 -5.96 5.80
CA GLU A 24 8.31 -6.78 6.92
C GLU A 24 7.68 -6.35 8.26
N PRO A 25 7.39 -7.31 9.17
CA PRO A 25 6.85 -6.99 10.47
C PRO A 25 7.84 -6.17 11.31
N ASN A 26 7.39 -5.03 11.83
CA ASN A 26 8.16 -4.24 12.79
C ASN A 26 8.20 -4.90 14.18
N PHE A 27 8.80 -4.23 15.17
CA PHE A 27 8.92 -4.73 16.55
C PHE A 27 7.59 -5.13 17.20
N PHE A 28 6.47 -4.54 16.77
CA PHE A 28 5.13 -4.86 17.26
C PHE A 28 4.43 -5.98 16.46
N GLY A 29 5.11 -6.58 15.48
CA GLY A 29 4.54 -7.57 14.57
C GLY A 29 3.58 -6.96 13.55
N LEU A 30 3.68 -5.65 13.28
CA LEU A 30 2.84 -4.94 12.32
C LEU A 30 3.64 -4.64 11.04
N SER A 31 3.00 -4.85 9.90
CA SER A 31 3.51 -4.45 8.58
C SER A 31 2.59 -3.40 7.96
N ILE A 32 3.14 -2.58 7.07
CA ILE A 32 2.34 -1.80 6.13
C ILE A 32 2.01 -2.69 4.95
N ALA A 33 0.72 -2.96 4.78
CA ALA A 33 0.24 -3.93 3.79
C ALA A 33 0.32 -3.45 2.34
N TYR A 34 0.35 -2.13 2.12
CA TYR A 34 0.21 -1.54 0.78
C TYR A 34 1.14 -0.33 0.59
N ASP A 35 1.56 -0.16 -0.66
CA ASP A 35 2.26 1.00 -1.18
C ASP A 35 1.43 2.30 -0.99
N PRO A 36 2.04 3.43 -0.58
CA PRO A 36 1.40 4.74 -0.48
C PRO A 36 0.65 5.21 -1.73
N TYR A 37 1.07 4.78 -2.92
CA TYR A 37 0.42 5.11 -4.19
C TYR A 37 -0.80 4.23 -4.48
N MET A 38 -0.91 3.07 -3.82
CA MET A 38 -2.03 2.15 -4.02
C MET A 38 -3.18 2.46 -3.07
N ARG A 39 -4.36 2.76 -3.62
CA ARG A 39 -5.58 3.08 -2.86
C ARG A 39 -6.61 1.97 -3.02
N GLU A 40 -7.10 1.48 -1.89
CA GLU A 40 -8.22 0.52 -1.90
C GLU A 40 -9.52 1.28 -2.06
N VAL A 41 -10.26 1.03 -3.14
CA VAL A 41 -11.60 1.62 -3.33
C VAL A 41 -12.61 0.83 -2.51
N VAL A 42 -13.14 1.46 -1.45
CA VAL A 42 -14.15 0.84 -0.57
C VAL A 42 -15.58 1.17 -0.98
N LYS A 43 -15.80 2.27 -1.72
CA LYS A 43 -17.12 2.65 -2.21
C LYS A 43 -17.08 3.35 -3.56
N ALA A 44 -17.45 2.62 -4.61
CA ALA A 44 -17.32 3.06 -6.00
C ALA A 44 -18.06 4.37 -6.31
N LYS A 45 -19.32 4.53 -5.86
CA LYS A 45 -20.14 5.72 -6.18
C LYS A 45 -19.64 7.03 -5.55
N GLN A 46 -18.77 6.96 -4.55
CA GLN A 46 -18.32 8.12 -3.78
C GLN A 46 -16.79 8.30 -3.84
N PHE A 47 -16.08 7.49 -4.65
CA PHE A 47 -14.61 7.45 -4.68
C PHE A 47 -13.99 7.44 -3.27
N THR A 48 -14.64 6.71 -2.36
CA THR A 48 -14.12 6.57 -1.00
C THR A 48 -13.06 5.49 -1.03
N THR A 49 -11.86 5.83 -0.56
CA THR A 49 -10.72 4.92 -0.49
C THR A 49 -10.26 4.69 0.95
N CYS A 50 -9.60 3.57 1.21
CA CYS A 50 -8.75 3.36 2.38
C CYS A 50 -7.37 2.84 1.95
N GLY A 51 -6.41 2.80 2.87
CA GLY A 51 -5.03 2.44 2.55
C GLY A 51 -4.21 3.65 2.11
N GLY A 52 -3.45 3.53 1.02
CA GLY A 52 -2.62 4.61 0.48
C GLY A 52 -3.42 5.88 0.15
N ASP A 53 -2.71 6.98 -0.07
CA ASP A 53 -3.30 8.29 -0.38
C ASP A 53 -3.06 8.72 -1.84
N GLY A 54 -2.55 7.81 -2.67
CA GLY A 54 -2.20 8.08 -4.06
C GLY A 54 -0.89 8.85 -4.18
N GLY A 55 0.01 8.69 -3.21
CA GLY A 55 1.29 9.39 -3.15
C GLY A 55 1.19 10.88 -2.80
N ARG A 56 0.00 11.37 -2.39
CA ARG A 56 -0.22 12.79 -2.10
C ARG A 56 0.69 13.28 -0.98
N SER A 57 0.92 12.50 0.06
CA SER A 57 1.79 12.88 1.17
C SER A 57 3.26 12.92 0.74
N ILE A 58 3.68 11.98 -0.09
CA ILE A 58 5.05 11.92 -0.63
C ILE A 58 5.30 13.09 -1.59
N CYS A 59 4.48 13.21 -2.64
CA CYS A 59 4.59 14.27 -3.65
C CYS A 59 4.28 15.67 -3.09
N GLY A 60 3.43 15.75 -2.07
CA GLY A 60 3.03 17.00 -1.41
C GLY A 60 4.06 17.57 -0.45
N GLY A 61 5.23 16.92 -0.29
CA GLY A 61 6.33 17.43 0.52
C GLY A 61 6.25 17.06 2.00
N LEU A 62 5.39 16.12 2.40
CA LEU A 62 5.37 15.59 3.77
C LEU A 62 6.61 14.71 4.06
N GLY A 63 7.32 14.29 3.01
CA GLY A 63 8.52 13.47 3.08
C GLY A 63 8.23 11.97 3.21
N ILE A 64 9.26 11.15 3.05
CA ILE A 64 9.16 9.68 3.00
C ILE A 64 8.59 9.11 4.30
N PHE A 65 9.08 9.57 5.46
CA PHE A 65 8.66 9.07 6.77
C PHE A 65 7.15 9.27 7.02
N LEU A 66 6.67 10.51 6.89
CA LEU A 66 5.25 10.80 7.07
C LEU A 66 4.41 10.33 5.88
N GLY A 67 5.00 10.16 4.70
CA GLY A 67 4.33 9.67 3.51
C GLY A 67 3.89 8.21 3.58
N PHE A 68 4.61 7.38 4.35
CA PHE A 68 4.23 5.97 4.57
C PHE A 68 3.31 5.76 5.78
N LEU A 69 3.25 6.68 6.75
CA LEU A 69 2.33 6.63 7.89
C LEU A 69 0.81 6.61 7.58
N PRO A 70 0.28 7.31 6.55
CA PRO A 70 -1.15 7.25 6.22
C PRO A 70 -1.58 5.90 5.63
N CYS A 71 -0.64 5.00 5.34
CA CYS A 71 -0.95 3.66 4.86
C CYS A 71 -1.56 2.85 6.01
N SER A 72 -2.89 2.72 5.97
CA SER A 72 -3.63 1.99 7.00
C SER A 72 -3.14 0.53 7.10
N PRO A 73 -2.86 0.02 8.32
CA PRO A 73 -2.42 -1.36 8.56
C PRO A 73 -3.59 -2.34 8.41
N HIS A 74 -4.23 -2.34 7.26
CA HIS A 74 -5.30 -3.25 6.93
C HIS A 74 -4.74 -4.63 6.57
N CYS A 75 -5.54 -5.67 6.80
CA CYS A 75 -5.20 -7.01 6.34
C CYS A 75 -5.08 -7.01 4.81
N LYS A 76 -3.92 -7.44 4.29
CA LYS A 76 -3.69 -7.72 2.86
C LYS A 76 -4.42 -9.03 2.53
N PRO A 77 -5.37 -9.06 1.58
CA PRO A 77 -6.04 -10.30 1.19
C PRO A 77 -5.03 -11.24 0.50
N GLU A 78 -5.13 -12.53 0.77
CA GLU A 78 -4.21 -13.55 0.20
C GLU A 78 -4.39 -13.70 -1.32
N VAL A 79 -5.62 -13.58 -1.80
CA VAL A 79 -5.96 -13.60 -3.23
C VAL A 79 -6.31 -12.18 -3.62
N GLN A 80 -5.81 -11.67 -4.74
CA GLN A 80 -6.23 -10.40 -5.31
C GLN A 80 -6.50 -10.59 -6.79
N GLU A 81 -7.73 -10.30 -7.22
CA GLU A 81 -8.08 -10.24 -8.65
C GLU A 81 -7.40 -9.02 -9.30
N ASP A 82 -7.42 -8.98 -10.64
CA ASP A 82 -6.58 -8.08 -11.45
C ASP A 82 -6.48 -6.65 -10.92
N LYS A 83 -5.23 -6.16 -10.82
CA LYS A 83 -4.88 -4.89 -10.14
C LYS A 83 -4.98 -3.67 -11.06
N GLU A 84 -5.26 -3.87 -12.36
CA GLU A 84 -5.33 -2.81 -13.35
C GLU A 84 -6.59 -1.95 -13.21
N LEU A 85 -6.54 -1.03 -12.25
CA LEU A 85 -7.55 -0.02 -12.02
C LEU A 85 -6.88 1.34 -11.92
N ASN A 86 -7.31 2.27 -12.77
CA ASN A 86 -6.74 3.62 -12.84
C ASN A 86 -5.20 3.61 -12.97
N GLY A 87 -4.65 2.72 -13.82
CA GLY A 87 -3.20 2.59 -14.03
C GLY A 87 -2.45 1.98 -12.84
N ASP A 88 -3.04 0.94 -12.21
CA ASP A 88 -2.51 0.19 -11.05
C ASP A 88 -2.42 0.96 -9.72
N TYR A 89 -2.86 2.22 -9.72
CA TYR A 89 -2.92 3.05 -8.50
C TYR A 89 -4.12 2.73 -7.61
N ASP A 90 -5.19 2.15 -8.16
CA ASP A 90 -6.39 1.82 -7.42
C ASP A 90 -6.65 0.31 -7.47
N PHE A 91 -7.23 -0.27 -6.42
CA PHE A 91 -7.63 -1.67 -6.42
C PHE A 91 -8.90 -1.89 -5.59
N TYR A 92 -9.58 -3.00 -5.84
CA TYR A 92 -10.66 -3.48 -4.97
C TYR A 92 -10.18 -4.62 -4.08
N ARG A 93 -10.74 -4.70 -2.87
CA ARG A 93 -10.63 -5.91 -2.07
C ARG A 93 -11.47 -7.02 -2.73
N PRO A 94 -10.94 -8.25 -2.83
CA PRO A 94 -11.72 -9.37 -3.33
C PRO A 94 -12.96 -9.59 -2.49
N ILE A 95 -14.08 -9.85 -3.17
CA ILE A 95 -15.33 -10.20 -2.52
C ILE A 95 -15.47 -11.72 -2.60
N ILE A 96 -15.17 -12.40 -1.49
CA ILE A 96 -15.44 -13.84 -1.37
C ILE A 96 -16.94 -14.00 -1.11
N ARG A 97 -17.66 -14.58 -2.09
CA ARG A 97 -19.06 -14.97 -1.91
C ARG A 97 -19.07 -16.34 -1.22
N VAL A 98 -19.46 -16.36 0.04
CA VAL A 98 -19.71 -17.62 0.77
C VAL A 98 -21.11 -18.09 0.39
N GLU A 99 -21.24 -19.29 -0.17
CA GLU A 99 -22.56 -19.91 -0.33
C GLU A 99 -23.12 -20.20 1.06
N MET A 100 -24.30 -19.64 1.36
CA MET A 100 -25.01 -20.01 2.58
C MET A 100 -25.71 -21.34 2.32
N THR A 101 -25.13 -22.42 2.84
CA THR A 101 -25.82 -23.72 3.02
C THR A 101 -26.99 -23.61 3.96
#